data_AF-A0A171KRF8-F1
#
_entry.id   AF-A0A171KRF8-F1
#
_cell.length_a   1.000
_cell.length_b   1.000
_cell.length_c   1.000
_cell.angle_alpha   90.00
_cell.angle_beta   90.00
_cell.angle_gamma   90.00
#
_symmetry.space_group_name_H-M   'P 1'
#
loop_
_entity.id
_entity.type
_entity.pdbx_description
1 polymer ?
#
loop_
_entity_poly.entity_id
_entity_poly.type
_entity_poly.pdbx_seq_one_letter_code
_entity_poly.pdbx_strand_id
1 'polypeptide(L)'
;MSLQSNINTWKGIYDNTGINAGGGDPSYIGSVVGVDGNTYVGPAIYTGVGNKIHDFNVYAGQGVTPSSSPVPGGKFLLESTGGFSWDTVSAGSALAMQTSGSLNNLYLGTSADTGNSPLAPTVTAFDADQPLLVIKGFNIVSDYAATLFGGSNGNSSIALSQAGTGAGTGITFGDLMAKPGYYASATFNSAVLYNLAFEENALGVSTFEWALDKYLESKGSDIADSWANIDAALAGTGVSVDYYEFADDYASGGVVASAFAEVESDLLLAA
;
A
#
# COMPACT_ATOMS: atom_id res chain seq x y z
N MET A 1 -3.98 -3.02 23.32
CA MET A 1 -4.03 -3.08 21.84
C MET A 1 -2.64 -3.37 21.33
N SER A 2 -2.51 -4.19 20.30
CA SER A 2 -1.27 -4.45 19.55
C SER A 2 -1.41 -3.86 18.14
N LEU A 3 -0.30 -3.81 17.39
CA LEU A 3 -0.34 -3.45 15.98
C LEU A 3 -1.27 -4.39 15.19
N GLN A 4 -1.18 -5.70 15.43
CA GLN A 4 -2.05 -6.69 14.80
C GLN A 4 -3.54 -6.42 15.07
N SER A 5 -3.93 -6.05 16.30
CA SER A 5 -5.35 -5.74 16.57
C SER A 5 -5.85 -4.52 15.80
N ASN A 6 -4.99 -3.54 15.55
CA ASN A 6 -5.35 -2.34 14.80
C ASN A 6 -5.44 -2.63 13.30
N ILE A 7 -4.50 -3.40 12.74
CA ILE A 7 -4.57 -3.89 11.35
C ILE A 7 -5.84 -4.73 11.14
N ASN A 8 -6.17 -5.63 12.06
CA ASN A 8 -7.38 -6.43 11.99
C ASN A 8 -8.66 -5.59 12.06
N THR A 9 -8.66 -4.52 12.85
CA THR A 9 -9.78 -3.58 12.92
C THR A 9 -9.97 -2.88 11.58
N TRP A 10 -8.89 -2.38 10.99
CA TRP A 10 -8.93 -1.77 9.65
C TRP A 10 -9.40 -2.76 8.57
N LYS A 11 -8.87 -3.98 8.55
CA LYS A 11 -9.33 -5.03 7.61
C LYS A 11 -10.81 -5.35 7.78
N GLY A 12 -11.31 -5.36 9.02
CA GLY A 12 -12.72 -5.61 9.32
C GLY A 12 -13.69 -4.56 8.75
N ILE A 13 -13.20 -3.35 8.45
CA ILE A 13 -13.97 -2.27 7.80
C ILE A 13 -13.59 -2.07 6.32
N TYR A 14 -12.52 -2.70 5.85
CA TYR A 14 -12.06 -2.67 4.47
C TYR A 14 -12.66 -3.84 3.67
N ASP A 15 -13.87 -3.66 3.13
CA ASP A 15 -14.58 -4.71 2.40
C ASP A 15 -14.31 -4.67 0.89
N ASN A 16 -13.70 -5.73 0.33
CA ASN A 16 -13.42 -5.83 -1.12
C ASN A 16 -14.37 -6.77 -1.87
N THR A 17 -15.46 -7.23 -1.27
CA THR A 17 -16.40 -8.19 -1.89
C THR A 17 -17.03 -7.64 -3.17
N GLY A 18 -17.33 -6.34 -3.22
CA GLY A 18 -17.84 -5.66 -4.42
C GLY A 18 -16.79 -5.43 -5.52
N ILE A 19 -15.50 -5.52 -5.18
CA ILE A 19 -14.38 -5.36 -6.12
C ILE A 19 -14.03 -6.71 -6.80
N ASN A 20 -14.35 -7.84 -6.17
CA ASN A 20 -13.97 -9.16 -6.66
C ASN A 20 -15.10 -9.93 -7.38
N ALA A 21 -16.37 -9.58 -7.14
CA ALA A 21 -17.51 -10.29 -7.74
C ALA A 21 -17.68 -9.97 -9.24
N GLY A 22 -17.73 -11.01 -10.10
CA GLY A 22 -18.20 -10.88 -11.49
C GLY A 22 -17.25 -10.22 -12.50
N GLY A 23 -15.95 -10.12 -12.19
CA GLY A 23 -14.94 -9.45 -13.02
C GLY A 23 -14.43 -8.13 -12.44
N GLY A 24 -14.97 -7.74 -11.29
CA GLY A 24 -14.61 -6.55 -10.53
C GLY A 24 -15.14 -5.25 -11.12
N ASP A 25 -15.60 -4.35 -10.25
CA ASP A 25 -16.00 -3.00 -10.67
C ASP A 25 -14.74 -2.11 -10.70
N PRO A 26 -14.28 -1.69 -11.90
CA PRO A 26 -13.08 -0.86 -12.02
C PRO A 26 -13.23 0.51 -11.35
N SER A 27 -14.44 0.90 -10.95
CA SER A 27 -14.70 2.09 -10.14
C SER A 27 -14.12 2.01 -8.73
N TYR A 28 -13.67 0.83 -8.27
CA TYR A 28 -13.07 0.60 -6.96
C TYR A 28 -11.55 0.39 -6.99
N ILE A 29 -10.91 0.50 -8.16
CA ILE A 29 -9.44 0.37 -8.24
C ILE A 29 -8.70 1.45 -7.45
N GLY A 30 -9.39 2.50 -7.03
CA GLY A 30 -8.86 3.61 -6.25
C GLY A 30 -8.56 4.83 -7.10
N SER A 31 -7.75 5.71 -6.55
CA SER A 31 -7.44 7.02 -7.10
C SER A 31 -5.98 7.34 -6.90
N VAL A 32 -5.39 8.03 -7.87
CA VAL A 32 -4.00 8.48 -7.79
C VAL A 32 -3.90 9.99 -7.94
N VAL A 33 -2.99 10.59 -7.17
CA VAL A 33 -2.47 11.93 -7.49
C VAL A 33 -1.18 11.72 -8.27
N GLY A 34 -1.22 12.07 -9.54
CA GLY A 34 -0.12 11.94 -10.48
C GLY A 34 1.08 12.78 -10.06
N VAL A 35 2.26 12.41 -10.57
CA VAL A 35 3.48 13.23 -10.43
C VAL A 35 3.34 14.62 -11.08
N ASP A 36 2.37 14.78 -11.97
CA ASP A 36 1.98 16.04 -12.62
C ASP A 36 0.97 16.87 -11.80
N GLY A 37 0.57 16.39 -10.62
CA GLY A 37 -0.40 17.02 -9.73
C GLY A 37 -1.86 16.79 -10.12
N ASN A 38 -2.14 16.07 -11.21
CA ASN A 38 -3.51 15.75 -11.59
C ASN A 38 -4.04 14.57 -10.78
N THR A 39 -5.33 14.61 -10.43
CA THR A 39 -5.99 13.49 -9.77
C THR A 39 -6.78 12.64 -10.78
N TYR A 40 -6.56 11.33 -10.73
CA TYR A 40 -7.24 10.34 -11.55
C TYR A 40 -8.02 9.39 -10.63
N VAL A 41 -9.25 9.05 -11.00
CA VAL A 41 -10.17 8.29 -10.15
C VAL A 41 -10.72 7.08 -10.91
N GLY A 42 -10.77 5.92 -10.26
CA GLY A 42 -11.35 4.71 -10.82
C GLY A 42 -10.63 4.27 -12.11
N PRO A 43 -11.34 3.90 -13.19
CA PRO A 43 -10.72 3.45 -14.43
C PRO A 43 -9.77 4.48 -15.07
N ALA A 44 -9.96 5.77 -14.75
CA ALA A 44 -9.13 6.84 -15.30
C ALA A 44 -7.69 6.84 -14.75
N ILE A 45 -7.37 6.04 -13.72
CA ILE A 45 -5.98 5.88 -13.28
C ILE A 45 -5.12 5.19 -14.35
N TYR A 46 -5.73 4.48 -15.30
CA TYR A 46 -5.02 3.87 -16.41
C TYR A 46 -4.80 4.87 -17.55
N THR A 47 -3.58 4.89 -18.09
CA THR A 47 -3.18 5.77 -19.20
C THR A 47 -3.82 5.42 -20.54
N GLY A 48 -4.53 4.28 -20.62
CA GLY A 48 -5.11 3.76 -21.86
C GLY A 48 -4.11 3.06 -22.80
N VAL A 49 -2.81 3.03 -22.45
CA VAL A 49 -1.76 2.35 -23.20
C VAL A 49 -1.15 1.25 -22.33
N GLY A 50 -1.39 0.00 -22.70
CA GLY A 50 -0.75 -1.19 -22.11
C GLY A 50 -0.79 -1.25 -20.58
N ASN A 51 -1.94 -1.57 -19.97
CA ASN A 51 -2.14 -1.85 -18.53
C ASN A 51 -1.24 -1.05 -17.55
N LYS A 52 -0.98 0.21 -17.88
CA LYS A 52 -0.11 1.14 -17.16
C LYS A 52 -0.96 2.17 -16.47
N ILE A 53 -0.70 2.37 -15.19
CA ILE A 53 -1.31 3.45 -14.42
C ILE A 53 -0.47 4.73 -14.55
N HIS A 54 -1.10 5.89 -14.33
CA HIS A 54 -0.37 7.16 -14.23
C HIS A 54 0.67 7.06 -13.12
N ASP A 55 1.90 7.48 -13.40
CA ASP A 55 2.95 7.58 -12.37
C ASP A 55 2.46 8.56 -11.29
N PHE A 56 2.62 8.20 -10.02
CA PHE A 56 1.89 8.85 -8.93
C PHE A 56 2.76 9.16 -7.71
N ASN A 57 2.40 10.23 -7.01
CA ASN A 57 2.92 10.55 -5.68
C ASN A 57 1.99 10.01 -4.57
N VAL A 58 0.71 9.82 -4.88
CA VAL A 58 -0.27 9.25 -3.95
C VAL A 58 -1.09 8.21 -4.68
N TYR A 59 -1.31 7.05 -4.05
CA TYR A 59 -2.33 6.09 -4.44
C TYR A 59 -3.19 5.77 -3.22
N ALA A 60 -4.46 6.13 -3.27
CA ALA A 60 -5.46 5.79 -2.27
C ALA A 60 -6.52 4.84 -2.83
N GLY A 61 -6.99 3.92 -2.01
CA GLY A 61 -8.14 3.06 -2.29
C GLY A 61 -9.03 2.96 -1.07
N GLN A 62 -10.30 2.62 -1.28
CA GLN A 62 -11.26 2.45 -0.21
C GLN A 62 -12.10 1.20 -0.44
N GLY A 63 -12.40 0.50 0.65
CA GLY A 63 -13.30 -0.63 0.63
C GLY A 63 -14.74 -0.18 0.38
N VAL A 64 -15.56 -1.13 -0.05
CA VAL A 64 -17.01 -0.97 -0.15
C VAL A 64 -17.54 -0.58 1.22
N THR A 65 -18.29 0.52 1.29
CA THR A 65 -19.01 0.84 2.52
C THR A 65 -20.10 -0.21 2.72
N PRO A 66 -20.09 -1.01 3.80
CA PRO A 66 -21.10 -2.03 3.99
C PRO A 66 -22.48 -1.40 4.05
N SER A 67 -23.45 -1.91 3.28
CA SER A 67 -24.81 -1.34 3.20
C SER A 67 -25.55 -1.32 4.55
N SER A 68 -25.05 -2.06 5.54
CA SER A 68 -25.56 -2.15 6.91
C SER A 68 -24.77 -1.34 7.95
N SER A 69 -23.70 -0.62 7.55
CA SER A 69 -22.85 0.14 8.46
C SER A 69 -23.00 1.65 8.26
N PRO A 70 -23.18 2.44 9.33
CA PRO A 70 -23.07 3.90 9.27
C PRO A 70 -21.62 4.39 9.22
N VAL A 71 -20.62 3.51 9.44
CA VAL A 71 -19.20 3.85 9.42
C VAL A 71 -18.69 3.79 7.98
N PRO A 72 -17.99 4.83 7.48
CA PRO A 72 -17.37 4.79 6.16
C PRO A 72 -16.44 3.57 6.01
N GLY A 73 -16.29 3.07 4.79
CA GLY A 73 -15.40 1.95 4.53
C GLY A 73 -13.95 2.25 4.93
N GLY A 74 -13.16 1.20 5.16
CA GLY A 74 -11.72 1.32 5.35
C GLY A 74 -11.08 1.99 4.13
N LYS A 75 -9.97 2.69 4.36
CA LYS A 75 -9.20 3.39 3.35
C LYS A 75 -7.72 3.13 3.56
N PHE A 76 -6.98 2.93 2.47
CA PHE A 76 -5.54 3.04 2.47
C PHE A 76 -5.08 4.27 1.70
N LEU A 77 -3.92 4.80 2.06
CA LEU A 77 -3.17 5.75 1.25
C LEU A 77 -1.71 5.33 1.25
N LEU A 78 -1.12 5.25 0.07
CA LEU A 78 0.30 5.08 -0.15
C LEU A 78 0.89 6.35 -0.71
N GLU A 79 1.94 6.84 -0.08
CA GLU A 79 2.68 8.03 -0.49
C GLU A 79 4.04 7.64 -1.08
N SER A 80 4.41 8.30 -2.18
CA SER A 80 5.73 8.27 -2.79
C SER A 80 6.21 9.70 -3.01
N THR A 81 7.21 10.14 -2.24
CA THR A 81 7.69 11.52 -2.27
C THR A 81 8.36 11.88 -3.60
N GLY A 82 9.02 10.92 -4.25
CA GLY A 82 9.73 11.11 -5.53
C GLY A 82 8.97 10.61 -6.75
N GLY A 83 7.71 10.19 -6.57
CA GLY A 83 6.93 9.51 -7.59
C GLY A 83 7.19 8.00 -7.65
N PHE A 84 6.13 7.28 -8.00
CA PHE A 84 6.11 5.85 -8.17
C PHE A 84 5.54 5.50 -9.54
N SER A 85 6.19 4.56 -10.23
CA SER A 85 5.73 4.04 -11.51
C SER A 85 5.40 2.57 -11.40
N TRP A 86 4.32 2.16 -12.05
CA TRP A 86 3.89 0.77 -12.13
C TRP A 86 3.41 0.45 -13.54
N ASP A 87 4.16 -0.43 -14.19
CA ASP A 87 3.86 -0.95 -15.51
C ASP A 87 3.57 -2.45 -15.47
N THR A 88 2.56 -2.90 -16.22
CA THR A 88 2.32 -4.32 -16.46
C THR A 88 2.66 -4.64 -17.91
N VAL A 89 3.75 -5.39 -18.12
CA VAL A 89 4.32 -5.64 -19.44
C VAL A 89 4.17 -7.11 -19.85
N SER A 90 4.27 -7.39 -21.16
CA SER A 90 4.26 -8.77 -21.66
C SER A 90 5.56 -9.50 -21.29
N ALA A 91 5.41 -10.73 -20.79
CA ALA A 91 6.48 -11.68 -20.50
C ALA A 91 6.20 -13.01 -21.23
N GLY A 92 6.07 -12.95 -22.56
CA GLY A 92 5.68 -14.09 -23.39
C GLY A 92 4.17 -14.36 -23.28
N SER A 93 3.78 -15.56 -22.85
CA SER A 93 2.37 -15.93 -22.65
C SER A 93 1.79 -15.46 -21.32
N ALA A 94 2.61 -14.82 -20.46
CA ALA A 94 2.22 -14.27 -19.17
C ALA A 94 2.56 -12.77 -19.11
N LEU A 95 2.20 -12.13 -18.01
CA LEU A 95 2.52 -10.73 -17.71
C LEU A 95 3.65 -10.62 -16.69
N ALA A 96 4.31 -9.46 -16.64
CA ALA A 96 5.23 -9.08 -15.57
C ALA A 96 4.82 -7.72 -15.01
N MET A 97 4.67 -7.63 -13.68
CA MET A 97 4.47 -6.34 -13.01
C MET A 97 5.83 -5.75 -12.65
N GLN A 98 6.10 -4.54 -13.12
CA GLN A 98 7.34 -3.81 -12.92
C GLN A 98 7.04 -2.50 -12.21
N THR A 99 7.87 -2.16 -11.23
CA THR A 99 7.72 -0.91 -10.49
C THR A 99 9.05 -0.19 -10.34
N SER A 100 8.98 1.11 -10.11
CA SER A 100 10.12 1.94 -9.72
C SER A 100 9.66 3.11 -8.85
N GLY A 101 10.59 3.71 -8.10
CA GLY A 101 10.28 4.70 -7.07
C GLY A 101 10.30 4.08 -5.67
N SER A 102 9.68 4.77 -4.70
CA SER A 102 9.67 4.33 -3.29
C SER A 102 8.30 4.54 -2.66
N LEU A 103 7.73 3.52 -2.05
CA LEU A 103 6.51 3.64 -1.25
C LEU A 103 6.89 4.10 0.16
N ASN A 104 6.97 5.41 0.38
CA ASN A 104 7.54 5.99 1.59
C ASN A 104 6.66 5.76 2.82
N ASN A 105 5.37 6.05 2.71
CA ASN A 105 4.44 5.98 3.83
C ASN A 105 3.18 5.19 3.44
N LEU A 106 2.68 4.36 4.35
CA LEU A 106 1.39 3.69 4.26
C LEU A 106 0.49 4.17 5.40
N TYR A 107 -0.71 4.60 5.05
CA TYR A 107 -1.74 5.05 5.98
C TYR A 107 -2.94 4.14 5.87
N LEU A 108 -3.50 3.74 7.02
CA LEU A 108 -4.68 2.88 7.12
C LEU A 108 -5.67 3.53 8.09
N GLY A 109 -6.86 3.87 7.60
CA GLY A 109 -7.88 4.54 8.40
C GLY A 109 -9.26 4.40 7.79
N THR A 110 -10.19 5.27 8.19
CA THR A 110 -11.55 5.30 7.66
C THR A 110 -11.68 6.34 6.55
N SER A 111 -12.44 6.04 5.50
CA SER A 111 -12.63 6.95 4.36
C SER A 111 -13.40 8.21 4.76
N ALA A 112 -12.97 9.36 4.26
CA ALA A 112 -13.78 10.59 4.26
C ALA A 112 -14.80 10.64 3.11
N ASP A 113 -14.76 9.66 2.21
CA ASP A 113 -15.63 9.56 1.03
C ASP A 113 -16.74 8.52 1.24
N THR A 114 -17.84 8.67 0.49
CA THR A 114 -18.98 7.74 0.50
C THR A 114 -19.11 6.95 -0.81
N GLY A 115 -18.26 7.21 -1.80
CA GLY A 115 -18.29 6.58 -3.12
C GLY A 115 -17.49 5.28 -3.24
N ASN A 116 -17.17 4.89 -4.47
CA ASN A 116 -16.45 3.65 -4.79
C ASN A 116 -14.92 3.83 -4.68
N SER A 117 -14.40 4.98 -5.11
CA SER A 117 -12.99 5.37 -5.00
C SER A 117 -12.89 6.78 -4.42
N PRO A 118 -11.79 7.14 -3.74
CA PRO A 118 -11.62 8.47 -3.18
C PRO A 118 -11.72 9.55 -4.28
N LEU A 119 -12.59 10.53 -4.11
CA LEU A 119 -12.69 11.65 -5.06
C LEU A 119 -11.49 12.59 -4.92
N ALA A 120 -11.30 13.46 -5.91
CA ALA A 120 -10.22 14.45 -5.90
C ALA A 120 -10.07 15.26 -4.59
N PRO A 121 -11.14 15.79 -3.96
CA PRO A 121 -10.99 16.56 -2.71
C PRO A 121 -10.67 15.71 -1.47
N THR A 122 -10.89 14.40 -1.54
CA THR A 122 -10.79 13.47 -0.39
C THR A 122 -9.70 12.43 -0.59
N VAL A 123 -8.94 12.48 -1.69
CA VAL A 123 -7.90 11.50 -2.01
C VAL A 123 -6.88 11.34 -0.88
N THR A 124 -6.52 12.43 -0.19
CA THR A 124 -5.62 12.41 0.98
C THR A 124 -6.30 12.54 2.34
N ALA A 125 -7.64 12.58 2.38
CA ALA A 125 -8.39 12.79 3.61
C ALA A 125 -8.87 11.47 4.24
N PHE A 126 -8.82 11.39 5.56
CA PHE A 126 -9.46 10.38 6.38
C PHE A 126 -10.58 11.01 7.20
N ASP A 127 -11.50 10.19 7.71
CA ASP A 127 -12.47 10.65 8.70
C ASP A 127 -11.72 11.14 9.95
N ALA A 128 -11.82 12.43 10.23
CA ALA A 128 -11.08 13.12 11.29
C ALA A 128 -11.38 12.55 12.69
N ASP A 129 -12.61 12.05 12.88
CA ASP A 129 -13.11 11.52 14.16
C ASP A 129 -12.85 10.00 14.30
N GLN A 130 -12.08 9.39 13.39
CA GLN A 130 -11.80 7.96 13.37
C GLN A 130 -10.30 7.67 13.52
N PRO A 131 -9.93 6.46 13.99
CA PRO A 131 -8.54 6.08 14.14
C PRO A 131 -7.75 6.07 12.82
N LEU A 132 -6.44 6.34 12.95
CA LEU A 132 -5.48 6.30 11.86
C LEU A 132 -4.21 5.56 12.27
N LEU A 133 -3.79 4.60 11.46
CA LEU A 133 -2.51 3.91 11.58
C LEU A 133 -1.57 4.42 10.48
N VAL A 134 -0.36 4.82 10.86
CA VAL A 134 0.64 5.40 9.96
C VAL A 134 1.93 4.58 10.05
N ILE A 135 2.39 4.07 8.91
CA ILE A 135 3.66 3.35 8.78
C ILE A 135 4.59 4.22 7.93
N LYS A 136 5.64 4.76 8.54
CA LYS A 136 6.66 5.57 7.86
C LYS A 136 7.86 4.72 7.48
N GLY A 137 8.53 5.08 6.38
CA GLY A 137 9.68 4.31 5.88
C GLY A 137 9.27 2.95 5.31
N PHE A 138 8.04 2.83 4.79
CA PHE A 138 7.46 1.57 4.31
C PHE A 138 8.27 0.95 3.15
N ASN A 139 9.03 1.75 2.41
CA ASN A 139 9.94 1.27 1.38
C ASN A 139 11.04 0.39 1.97
N ILE A 140 11.52 0.68 3.19
CA ILE A 140 12.53 -0.14 3.88
C ILE A 140 11.93 -1.51 4.24
N VAL A 141 10.67 -1.55 4.67
CA VAL A 141 9.92 -2.78 4.97
C VAL A 141 9.75 -3.62 3.70
N SER A 142 9.30 -3.00 2.61
CA SER A 142 9.13 -3.65 1.31
C SER A 142 10.45 -4.15 0.72
N ASP A 143 11.51 -3.36 0.82
CA ASP A 143 12.85 -3.73 0.35
C ASP A 143 13.37 -4.97 1.08
N TYR A 144 13.24 -4.99 2.41
CA TYR A 144 13.59 -6.16 3.21
C TYR A 144 12.78 -7.39 2.81
N ALA A 145 11.46 -7.25 2.69
CA ALA A 145 10.58 -8.35 2.33
C ALA A 145 10.91 -8.95 0.95
N ALA A 146 11.29 -8.12 -0.02
CA ALA A 146 11.77 -8.57 -1.32
C ALA A 146 13.05 -9.42 -1.23
N THR A 147 13.97 -9.11 -0.29
CA THR A 147 15.19 -9.91 -0.10
C THR A 147 14.93 -11.34 0.32
N LEU A 148 13.81 -11.59 1.02
CA LEU A 148 13.41 -12.94 1.42
C LEU A 148 13.08 -13.81 0.20
N PHE A 149 12.74 -13.22 -0.95
CA PHE A 149 12.52 -13.92 -2.21
C PHE A 149 13.66 -13.70 -3.21
N GLY A 150 14.86 -13.33 -2.74
CA GLY A 150 16.03 -13.13 -3.62
C GLY A 150 16.00 -11.83 -4.44
N GLY A 151 15.06 -10.93 -4.19
CA GLY A 151 15.11 -9.56 -4.70
C GLY A 151 16.20 -8.74 -3.98
N SER A 152 16.61 -7.62 -4.59
CA SER A 152 17.53 -6.67 -3.95
C SER A 152 16.83 -5.51 -3.24
N ASN A 153 15.59 -5.24 -3.63
CA ASN A 153 14.69 -4.20 -3.12
C ASN A 153 13.26 -4.47 -3.61
N GLY A 154 12.30 -3.66 -3.17
CA GLY A 154 10.88 -3.79 -3.47
C GLY A 154 10.54 -3.69 -4.96
N ASN A 155 11.43 -3.12 -5.77
CA ASN A 155 11.30 -2.97 -7.22
C ASN A 155 11.98 -4.10 -8.02
N SER A 156 12.65 -5.04 -7.34
CA SER A 156 13.30 -6.16 -8.00
C SER A 156 12.27 -7.13 -8.57
N SER A 157 12.48 -7.59 -9.82
CA SER A 157 11.64 -8.61 -10.42
C SER A 157 11.86 -9.96 -9.73
N ILE A 158 10.79 -10.52 -9.16
CA ILE A 158 10.79 -11.80 -8.45
C ILE A 158 9.89 -12.77 -9.21
N ALA A 159 10.40 -13.96 -9.51
CA ALA A 159 9.61 -15.01 -10.14
C ALA A 159 8.53 -15.51 -9.18
N LEU A 160 7.30 -15.76 -9.66
CA LEU A 160 6.22 -16.20 -8.77
C LEU A 160 6.49 -17.56 -8.09
N SER A 161 7.28 -18.42 -8.74
CA SER A 161 7.69 -19.71 -8.18
C SER A 161 8.78 -19.61 -7.11
N GLN A 162 9.32 -18.41 -6.87
CA GLN A 162 10.44 -18.22 -5.95
C GLN A 162 9.98 -18.47 -4.52
N ALA A 163 10.63 -19.41 -3.84
CA ALA A 163 10.37 -19.70 -2.44
C ALA A 163 10.99 -18.63 -1.54
N GLY A 164 10.28 -18.27 -0.47
CA GLY A 164 10.79 -17.41 0.58
C GLY A 164 11.92 -18.08 1.36
N THR A 165 12.93 -17.30 1.73
CA THR A 165 14.07 -17.70 2.54
C THR A 165 13.94 -17.08 3.92
N GLY A 166 14.07 -17.88 4.98
CA GLY A 166 13.89 -17.42 6.37
C GLY A 166 13.20 -18.45 7.25
N ALA A 167 13.26 -18.25 8.57
CA ALA A 167 12.48 -19.06 9.50
C ALA A 167 10.99 -18.74 9.32
N GLY A 168 10.15 -19.76 9.13
CA GLY A 168 8.70 -19.59 9.04
C GLY A 168 8.12 -19.23 7.67
N THR A 169 8.91 -19.21 6.59
CA THR A 169 8.40 -18.87 5.24
C THR A 169 8.29 -20.12 4.35
N GLY A 170 7.22 -20.89 4.56
CA GLY A 170 6.83 -22.02 3.69
C GLY A 170 6.05 -21.59 2.44
N ILE A 171 6.14 -20.31 2.05
CA ILE A 171 5.37 -19.71 0.97
C ILE A 171 6.26 -19.35 -0.23
N THR A 172 5.67 -19.38 -1.41
CA THR A 172 6.22 -18.81 -2.63
C THR A 172 5.78 -17.36 -2.79
N PHE A 173 6.49 -16.59 -3.62
CA PHE A 173 6.08 -15.22 -3.90
C PHE A 173 4.70 -15.14 -4.56
N GLY A 174 4.36 -16.15 -5.38
CA GLY A 174 3.03 -16.28 -5.98
C GLY A 174 1.89 -16.42 -4.98
N ASP A 175 2.17 -16.88 -3.74
CA ASP A 175 1.15 -17.00 -2.69
C ASP A 175 0.71 -15.65 -2.13
N LEU A 176 1.57 -14.63 -2.21
CA LEU A 176 1.29 -13.24 -1.81
C LEU A 176 0.58 -12.45 -2.91
N MET A 177 0.53 -12.98 -4.14
CA MET A 177 -0.02 -12.28 -5.29
C MET A 177 -1.50 -12.57 -5.49
N ALA A 178 -2.21 -11.55 -5.96
CA ALA A 178 -3.54 -11.72 -6.52
C ALA A 178 -3.48 -12.36 -7.90
N LYS A 179 -4.37 -13.32 -8.16
CA LYS A 179 -4.50 -14.02 -9.45
C LYS A 179 -3.13 -14.38 -10.07
N PRO A 180 -2.25 -15.11 -9.34
CA PRO A 180 -0.86 -15.32 -9.75
C PRO A 180 -0.72 -16.00 -11.13
N GLY A 181 -1.72 -16.77 -11.56
CA GLY A 181 -1.71 -17.47 -12.85
C GLY A 181 -1.60 -16.58 -14.10
N TYR A 182 -1.83 -15.26 -14.00
CA TYR A 182 -1.62 -14.34 -15.12
C TYR A 182 -0.18 -13.83 -15.25
N TYR A 183 0.66 -14.02 -14.24
CA TYR A 183 1.97 -13.38 -14.14
C TYR A 183 3.10 -14.40 -14.08
N ALA A 184 4.22 -14.10 -14.76
CA ALA A 184 5.46 -14.86 -14.63
C ALA A 184 6.33 -14.32 -13.48
N SER A 185 6.33 -13.01 -13.32
CA SER A 185 7.04 -12.30 -12.27
C SER A 185 6.30 -11.04 -11.83
N ALA A 186 6.64 -10.55 -10.66
CA ALA A 186 6.19 -9.28 -10.16
C ALA A 186 7.27 -8.65 -9.27
N THR A 187 7.09 -7.39 -8.93
CA THR A 187 7.88 -6.72 -7.87
C THR A 187 7.15 -6.83 -6.55
N PHE A 188 7.87 -6.76 -5.43
CA PHE A 188 7.22 -6.82 -4.11
C PHE A 188 6.31 -5.59 -3.89
N ASN A 189 6.71 -4.41 -4.35
CA ASN A 189 5.86 -3.22 -4.30
C ASN A 189 4.54 -3.40 -5.07
N SER A 190 4.57 -4.03 -6.25
CA SER A 190 3.32 -4.33 -6.98
C SER A 190 2.45 -5.35 -6.24
N ALA A 191 3.05 -6.32 -5.54
CA ALA A 191 2.29 -7.28 -4.72
C ALA A 191 1.53 -6.57 -3.60
N VAL A 192 2.20 -5.64 -2.89
CA VAL A 192 1.58 -4.82 -1.85
C VAL A 192 0.43 -3.98 -2.43
N LEU A 193 0.68 -3.24 -3.51
CA LEU A 193 -0.32 -2.36 -4.11
C LEU A 193 -1.55 -3.13 -4.58
N TYR A 194 -1.35 -4.24 -5.29
CA TYR A 194 -2.44 -5.06 -5.80
C TYR A 194 -3.20 -5.74 -4.66
N ASN A 195 -2.50 -6.19 -3.61
CA ASN A 195 -3.16 -6.77 -2.45
C ASN A 195 -3.94 -5.72 -1.66
N LEU A 196 -3.47 -4.47 -1.53
CA LEU A 196 -4.27 -3.40 -0.94
C LEU A 196 -5.49 -3.07 -1.79
N ALA A 197 -5.35 -2.96 -3.11
CA ALA A 197 -6.45 -2.57 -3.99
C ALA A 197 -7.53 -3.65 -4.16
N PHE A 198 -7.18 -4.94 -4.07
CA PHE A 198 -8.11 -6.03 -4.40
C PHE A 198 -8.27 -7.10 -3.30
N GLU A 199 -7.35 -7.16 -2.33
CA GLU A 199 -7.25 -8.12 -1.21
C GLU A 199 -7.25 -9.61 -1.54
N GLU A 200 -7.62 -10.00 -2.76
CA GLU A 200 -7.64 -11.38 -3.21
C GLU A 200 -6.21 -11.87 -3.45
N ASN A 201 -5.71 -12.80 -2.64
CA ASN A 201 -4.53 -13.60 -2.97
C ASN A 201 -4.79 -15.07 -2.65
N ALA A 202 -3.89 -15.95 -3.09
CA ALA A 202 -4.09 -17.40 -3.02
C ALA A 202 -4.27 -17.94 -1.58
N LEU A 203 -3.72 -17.25 -0.58
CA LEU A 203 -3.76 -17.67 0.83
C LEU A 203 -4.60 -16.76 1.75
N GLY A 204 -5.19 -15.69 1.23
CA GLY A 204 -5.87 -14.66 2.04
C GLY A 204 -4.92 -13.90 2.98
N VAL A 205 -3.64 -13.81 2.64
CA VAL A 205 -2.60 -13.16 3.46
C VAL A 205 -2.46 -11.69 3.08
N SER A 206 -2.62 -10.76 4.01
CA SER A 206 -2.30 -9.36 3.72
C SER A 206 -0.80 -9.21 3.46
N THR A 207 -0.41 -8.77 2.26
CA THR A 207 0.98 -8.72 1.81
C THR A 207 1.78 -7.66 2.58
N PHE A 208 1.18 -6.49 2.86
CA PHE A 208 1.84 -5.47 3.67
C PHE A 208 1.98 -5.92 5.13
N GLU A 209 0.96 -6.60 5.68
CA GLU A 209 0.97 -7.12 7.05
C GLU A 209 2.09 -8.16 7.20
N TRP A 210 2.18 -9.08 6.24
CA TRP A 210 3.25 -10.07 6.17
C TRP A 210 4.62 -9.43 6.06
N ALA A 211 4.79 -8.42 5.20
CA ALA A 211 6.06 -7.72 5.02
C ALA A 211 6.50 -7.02 6.31
N LEU A 212 5.57 -6.33 6.98
CA LEU A 212 5.83 -5.63 8.24
C LEU A 212 6.18 -6.60 9.35
N ASP A 213 5.47 -7.72 9.46
CA ASP A 213 5.76 -8.77 10.42
C ASP A 213 7.14 -9.37 10.21
N LYS A 214 7.50 -9.73 8.97
CA LYS A 214 8.85 -10.23 8.67
C LYS A 214 9.95 -9.21 8.93
N TYR A 215 9.67 -7.93 8.68
CA TYR A 215 10.60 -6.87 9.03
C TYR A 215 10.81 -6.78 10.54
N LEU A 216 9.74 -6.79 11.34
CA LEU A 216 9.80 -6.75 12.80
C LEU A 216 10.51 -8.00 13.37
N GLU A 217 10.24 -9.19 12.84
CA GLU A 217 10.93 -10.43 13.23
C GLU A 217 12.45 -10.29 13.05
N SER A 218 12.88 -9.64 11.95
CA SER A 218 14.30 -9.34 11.70
C SER A 218 14.93 -8.41 12.73
N LYS A 219 14.10 -7.64 13.46
CA LYS A 219 14.50 -6.73 14.54
C LYS A 219 14.25 -7.31 15.93
N GLY A 220 13.76 -8.55 16.02
CA GLY A 220 13.50 -9.24 17.29
C GLY A 220 12.15 -8.90 17.93
N SER A 221 11.17 -8.48 17.14
CA SER A 221 9.77 -8.26 17.56
C SER A 221 8.81 -8.88 16.53
N ASP A 222 7.51 -8.68 16.64
CA ASP A 222 6.50 -9.09 15.65
C ASP A 222 5.28 -8.15 15.70
N ILE A 223 4.30 -8.30 14.80
CA ILE A 223 3.11 -7.42 14.83
C ILE A 223 2.18 -7.67 16.02
N ALA A 224 2.31 -8.82 16.70
CA ALA A 224 1.48 -9.20 17.85
C ALA A 224 2.04 -8.66 19.18
N ASP A 225 3.31 -8.25 19.17
CA ASP A 225 4.02 -7.66 20.29
C ASP A 225 3.39 -6.36 20.81
N SER A 226 3.86 -5.92 21.98
CA SER A 226 3.43 -4.64 22.55
C SER A 226 4.01 -3.45 21.77
N TRP A 227 3.30 -2.32 21.74
CA TRP A 227 3.78 -1.08 21.12
C TRP A 227 5.18 -0.67 21.59
N ALA A 228 5.46 -0.76 22.89
CA ALA A 228 6.78 -0.45 23.44
C ALA A 228 7.90 -1.36 22.91
N ASN A 229 7.60 -2.65 22.66
CA ASN A 229 8.58 -3.57 22.08
C ASN A 229 8.81 -3.25 20.59
N ILE A 230 7.73 -2.98 19.86
CA ILE A 230 7.78 -2.59 18.44
C ILE A 230 8.59 -1.30 18.28
N ASP A 231 8.31 -0.26 19.06
CA ASP A 231 9.03 1.01 19.02
C ASP A 231 10.51 0.83 19.34
N ALA A 232 10.84 0.01 20.34
CA ALA A 232 12.21 -0.31 20.70
C ALA A 232 12.94 -1.07 19.58
N ALA A 233 12.29 -2.02 18.91
CA ALA A 233 12.85 -2.79 17.80
C ALA A 233 13.05 -1.93 16.54
N LEU A 234 12.19 -0.94 16.32
CA LEU A 234 12.25 -0.02 15.18
C LEU A 234 13.17 1.19 15.40
N ALA A 235 13.62 1.43 16.63
CA ALA A 235 14.48 2.56 16.96
C ALA A 235 15.73 2.65 16.07
N GLY A 236 15.89 3.77 15.36
CA GLY A 236 17.05 4.02 14.50
C GLY A 236 17.04 3.29 13.14
N THR A 237 15.95 2.58 12.81
CA THR A 237 15.85 1.84 11.54
C THR A 237 15.39 2.68 10.35
N GLY A 238 14.83 3.86 10.60
CA GLY A 238 14.14 4.68 9.59
C GLY A 238 12.69 4.27 9.35
N VAL A 239 12.19 3.24 10.04
CA VAL A 239 10.78 2.81 10.03
C VAL A 239 10.13 3.21 11.35
N SER A 240 8.89 3.70 11.31
CA SER A 240 8.05 3.88 12.50
C SER A 240 6.62 3.45 12.23
N VAL A 241 5.92 3.02 13.28
CA VAL A 241 4.50 2.67 13.22
C VAL A 241 3.77 3.43 14.33
N ASP A 242 2.92 4.36 13.94
CA ASP A 242 2.21 5.26 14.85
C ASP A 242 0.71 4.97 14.76
N TYR A 243 0.03 4.87 15.90
CA TYR A 243 -1.44 4.79 15.98
C TYR A 243 -2.00 6.06 16.62
N TYR A 244 -3.00 6.64 15.97
CA TYR A 244 -3.73 7.80 16.44
C TYR A 244 -5.18 7.40 16.70
N GLU A 245 -5.72 7.79 17.86
CA GLU A 245 -7.13 7.53 18.20
C GLU A 245 -8.06 8.32 17.27
N PHE A 246 -7.66 9.52 16.88
CA PHE A 246 -8.34 10.36 15.90
C PHE A 246 -7.37 10.78 14.80
N ALA A 247 -7.78 10.71 13.54
CA ALA A 247 -6.94 11.14 12.41
C ALA A 247 -6.56 12.63 12.50
N ASP A 248 -7.39 13.46 13.15
CA ASP A 248 -7.10 14.87 13.42
C ASP A 248 -5.89 15.08 14.34
N ASP A 249 -5.57 14.10 15.21
CA ASP A 249 -4.38 14.13 16.07
C ASP A 249 -3.08 14.02 15.26
N TYR A 250 -3.15 13.39 14.08
CA TYR A 250 -2.04 13.30 13.14
C TYR A 250 -2.01 14.49 12.18
N ALA A 251 -3.15 14.81 11.55
CA ALA A 251 -3.23 15.86 10.54
C ALA A 251 -4.59 16.56 10.58
N SER A 252 -4.56 17.90 10.57
CA SER A 252 -5.77 18.71 10.77
C SER A 252 -6.87 18.40 9.73
N GLY A 253 -8.09 18.18 10.20
CA GLY A 253 -9.24 17.75 9.42
C GLY A 253 -9.13 16.34 8.85
N GLY A 254 -8.19 15.52 9.34
CA GLY A 254 -7.84 14.21 8.76
C GLY A 254 -7.13 14.30 7.41
N VAL A 255 -6.70 15.49 6.99
CA VAL A 255 -6.09 15.72 5.68
C VAL A 255 -4.60 15.51 5.75
N VAL A 256 -4.12 14.40 5.18
CA VAL A 256 -2.68 14.15 5.05
C VAL A 256 -2.15 15.07 3.95
N ALA A 257 -1.44 16.13 4.35
CA ALA A 257 -0.67 16.91 3.41
C ALA A 257 0.49 16.05 2.94
N SER A 258 0.41 15.50 1.73
CA SER A 258 1.62 15.11 1.02
C SER A 258 2.39 16.40 0.80
N ALA A 259 3.61 16.48 1.30
CA ALA A 259 4.53 17.49 0.85
C ALA A 259 4.85 17.13 -0.60
N PHE A 260 3.99 17.53 -1.54
CA PHE A 260 4.40 17.70 -2.93
C PHE A 260 5.41 18.83 -2.85
N ALA A 261 6.67 18.47 -2.60
CA ALA A 261 7.75 19.42 -2.53
C ALA A 261 7.62 20.29 -3.78
N GLU A 262 7.45 21.60 -3.57
CA GLU A 262 7.96 22.57 -4.53
C GLU A 262 9.31 22.02 -4.95
N VAL A 263 9.45 21.73 -6.24
CA VAL A 263 10.73 21.44 -6.88
C VAL A 263 11.77 22.27 -6.14
N GLU A 264 12.72 21.64 -5.44
CA GLU A 264 13.81 22.39 -4.85
C GLU A 264 14.37 23.24 -5.99
N SER A 265 14.08 24.52 -5.92
CA SER A 265 14.54 25.48 -6.88
C SER A 265 16.05 25.30 -6.89
N ASP A 266 16.56 24.90 -8.04
CA ASP A 266 17.96 24.80 -8.42
C ASP A 266 18.63 26.19 -8.34
N LEU A 267 18.64 26.78 -7.15
CA LEU A 267 19.15 28.10 -6.77
C LEU A 267 20.33 27.98 -5.80
N LEU A 268 21.07 26.88 -5.88
CA LEU A 268 22.36 26.72 -5.20
C LEU A 268 23.48 26.23 -6.13
N LEU A 269 23.40 26.58 -7.43
CA LEU A 269 24.54 26.50 -8.35
C LEU A 269 24.74 27.79 -9.17
N ALA A 270 24.67 28.94 -8.49
CA ALA A 270 25.21 30.20 -8.97
C ALA A 270 25.76 31.01 -7.79
N ALA A 271 26.85 30.54 -7.19
CA ALA A 271 27.74 31.31 -6.33
C ALA A 271 29.18 31.06 -6.75
#